data_AF-A0A2N5H422-F1
#
_entry.id   AF-A0A2N5H422-F1
#
_cell.length_a   1.000
_cell.length_b   1.000
_cell.length_c   1.000
_cell.angle_alpha   90.00
_cell.angle_beta   90.00
_cell.angle_gamma   90.00
#
_symmetry.space_group_name_H-M   'P 1'
#
loop_
_entity.id
_entity.type
_entity.pdbx_description
1 polymer ?
#
loop_
_entity_poly.entity_id
_entity_poly.type
_entity_poly.pdbx_seq_one_letter_code
_entity_poly.pdbx_strand_id
1 'polypeptide(L)'
;MDIKYEDFSSWKVPDKISFIEDWFSEEKNLENISEKKVKKFFREILENEQVGYIKVLAIETLIFLTTLKKIRRGSTLDILLDIDNEDDSFVIITTLRYLTMFLEEHEDILHKIDSLKGHDNPEVSSEAYFRLGLLNFLEANSYRNKAEFIDSLNKSISLFNYSRNQIENRTDAEYFYHVSKFLESFIIINEEQMNDSFNSLFKITLIRQAFHYSDNLLAIEYNINKVFLNLKYIYNSTKGHHAWVDFYKEFKQLAMYHFEILECSLSTNEFQKVLLSKMKFQISNNIVKNLYLKSFSYYETRINTLLNMFDTDGILVDFLVYLLEVIKIEDKKKDEIDIVEMCAKIDSIVKGHTRESKILDLVTKFKTTHDIESIDDTRSYRTIYRESAFKRFWLHYWF
;
A
#
# COMPACT_ATOMS: atom_id res chain seq x y z
N MET A 1 10.18 -1.88 -39.65
CA MET A 1 9.08 -0.89 -39.65
C MET A 1 9.49 0.31 -40.49
N ASP A 2 8.75 0.56 -41.57
CA ASP A 2 8.87 1.76 -42.43
C ASP A 2 7.61 2.64 -42.40
N ILE A 3 6.69 2.36 -41.47
CA ILE A 3 5.48 3.14 -41.30
C ILE A 3 5.85 4.44 -40.60
N LYS A 4 5.58 5.57 -41.27
CA LYS A 4 5.73 6.89 -40.70
C LYS A 4 4.37 7.38 -40.20
N TYR A 5 4.38 8.32 -39.26
CA TYR A 5 3.14 8.88 -38.73
C TYR A 5 2.30 9.55 -39.83
N GLU A 6 2.92 10.16 -40.85
CA GLU A 6 2.17 10.82 -41.92
C GLU A 6 1.23 9.84 -42.65
N ASP A 7 1.71 8.63 -42.92
CA ASP A 7 0.91 7.58 -43.56
C ASP A 7 -0.21 7.12 -42.62
N PHE A 8 0.12 6.85 -41.35
CA PHE A 8 -0.83 6.44 -40.32
C PHE A 8 -1.94 7.49 -40.10
N SER A 9 -1.59 8.77 -40.08
CA SER A 9 -2.51 9.87 -39.81
C SER A 9 -3.68 9.94 -40.80
N SER A 10 -3.43 9.51 -42.04
CA SER A 10 -4.39 9.49 -43.14
C SER A 10 -5.39 8.33 -43.10
N TRP A 11 -5.13 7.32 -42.26
CA TRP A 11 -5.98 6.13 -42.17
C TRP A 11 -7.29 6.44 -41.43
N LYS A 12 -8.31 5.61 -41.67
CA LYS A 12 -9.54 5.70 -40.90
C LYS A 12 -9.32 5.14 -39.50
N VAL A 13 -10.11 5.62 -38.53
CA VAL A 13 -10.03 5.21 -37.13
C VAL A 13 -10.04 3.68 -36.93
N PRO A 14 -10.90 2.89 -37.58
CA PRO A 14 -10.88 1.43 -37.42
C PRO A 14 -9.56 0.79 -37.88
N ASP A 15 -8.97 1.28 -38.97
CA ASP A 15 -7.72 0.76 -39.51
C ASP A 15 -6.54 1.10 -38.59
N LYS A 16 -6.56 2.30 -37.98
CA LYS A 16 -5.59 2.72 -36.95
C LYS A 16 -5.65 1.80 -35.72
N ILE A 17 -6.85 1.47 -35.25
CA ILE A 17 -7.06 0.60 -34.09
C ILE A 17 -6.54 -0.81 -34.37
N SER A 18 -7.00 -1.44 -35.46
CA SER A 18 -6.54 -2.79 -35.84
C SER A 18 -5.03 -2.83 -36.05
N PHE A 19 -4.43 -1.78 -36.61
CA PHE A 19 -2.99 -1.72 -36.73
C PHE A 19 -2.28 -1.74 -35.36
N ILE A 20 -2.70 -0.91 -34.41
CA ILE A 20 -2.04 -0.86 -33.10
C ILE A 20 -2.23 -2.16 -32.32
N GLU A 21 -3.43 -2.73 -32.32
CA GLU A 21 -3.77 -3.96 -31.58
C GLU A 21 -3.14 -5.22 -32.20
N ASP A 22 -3.24 -5.37 -33.52
CA ASP A 22 -2.89 -6.63 -34.19
C ASP A 22 -1.43 -6.67 -34.64
N TRP A 23 -0.91 -5.58 -35.22
CA TRP A 23 0.40 -5.62 -35.87
C TRP A 23 1.53 -5.84 -34.87
N PHE A 24 1.46 -5.20 -33.70
CA PHE A 24 2.45 -5.35 -32.62
C PHE A 24 2.30 -6.64 -31.84
N SER A 25 1.19 -7.36 -32.00
CA SER A 25 0.96 -8.68 -31.39
C SER A 25 1.60 -9.82 -32.18
N GLU A 26 1.93 -9.60 -33.46
CA GLU A 26 2.57 -10.61 -34.30
C GLU A 26 4.09 -10.69 -34.08
N GLU A 27 4.57 -11.85 -33.61
CA GLU A 27 5.98 -12.08 -33.26
C GLU A 27 6.96 -11.75 -34.41
N LYS A 28 6.60 -12.10 -35.64
CA LYS A 28 7.41 -11.81 -36.85
C LYS A 28 7.68 -10.32 -37.05
N ASN A 29 6.72 -9.47 -36.65
CA ASN A 29 6.84 -8.03 -36.78
C ASN A 29 7.80 -7.46 -35.73
N LEU A 30 7.94 -8.12 -34.57
CA LEU A 30 8.77 -7.70 -33.43
C LEU A 30 10.25 -8.06 -33.55
N GLU A 31 10.64 -8.98 -34.44
CA GLU A 31 12.02 -9.45 -34.59
C GLU A 31 12.96 -8.38 -35.16
N ASN A 32 12.46 -7.46 -36.00
CA ASN A 32 13.27 -6.50 -36.76
C ASN A 32 12.89 -5.03 -36.51
N ILE A 33 12.43 -4.72 -35.30
CA ILE A 33 12.00 -3.37 -34.94
C ILE A 33 13.17 -2.51 -34.49
N SER A 34 13.34 -1.35 -35.14
CA SER A 34 14.26 -0.31 -34.67
C SER A 34 13.62 0.50 -33.55
N GLU A 35 14.19 0.43 -32.34
CA GLU A 35 13.76 1.21 -31.16
C GLU A 35 13.58 2.70 -31.50
N LYS A 36 14.55 3.32 -32.20
CA LYS A 36 14.50 4.74 -32.56
C LYS A 36 13.28 5.08 -33.42
N LYS A 37 12.95 4.24 -34.40
CA LYS A 37 11.80 4.46 -35.28
C LYS A 37 10.49 4.32 -34.50
N VAL A 38 10.39 3.32 -33.63
CA VAL A 38 9.18 3.08 -32.84
C VAL A 38 8.97 4.16 -31.78
N LYS A 39 10.03 4.59 -31.09
CA LYS A 39 9.97 5.73 -30.17
C LYS A 39 9.41 6.96 -30.88
N LYS A 40 9.98 7.28 -32.05
CA LYS A 40 9.54 8.43 -32.86
C LYS A 40 8.07 8.31 -33.26
N PHE A 41 7.66 7.14 -33.77
CA PHE A 41 6.29 6.89 -34.21
C PHE A 41 5.27 7.06 -33.06
N PHE A 42 5.50 6.45 -31.90
CA PHE A 42 4.58 6.58 -30.77
C PHE A 42 4.54 8.00 -30.20
N ARG A 43 5.68 8.70 -30.17
CA ARG A 43 5.71 10.13 -29.79
C ARG A 43 4.86 10.97 -30.74
N GLU A 44 5.00 10.76 -32.06
CA GLU A 44 4.18 11.47 -33.06
C GLU A 44 2.68 11.17 -32.90
N ILE A 45 2.29 9.94 -32.57
CA ILE A 45 0.89 9.61 -32.26
C ILE A 45 0.41 10.40 -31.04
N LEU A 46 1.15 10.39 -29.94
CA LEU A 46 0.70 11.02 -28.69
C LEU A 46 0.64 12.54 -28.79
N GLU A 47 1.53 13.16 -29.57
CA GLU A 47 1.54 14.61 -29.78
C GLU A 47 0.45 15.08 -30.76
N ASN A 48 0.18 14.32 -31.83
CA ASN A 48 -0.59 14.84 -32.97
C ASN A 48 -1.96 14.18 -33.18
N GLU A 49 -2.23 13.00 -32.61
CA GLU A 49 -3.51 12.33 -32.80
C GLU A 49 -4.60 13.02 -31.96
N GLN A 50 -5.80 13.20 -32.53
CA GLN A 50 -6.89 13.89 -31.83
C GLN A 50 -7.78 12.92 -31.04
N VAL A 51 -7.80 11.64 -31.44
CA VAL A 51 -8.67 10.64 -30.82
C VAL A 51 -7.99 10.06 -29.57
N GLY A 52 -8.50 10.40 -28.38
CA GLY A 52 -7.97 9.93 -27.10
C GLY A 52 -7.85 8.40 -27.00
N TYR A 53 -8.81 7.65 -27.53
CA TYR A 53 -8.76 6.17 -27.54
C TYR A 53 -7.52 5.62 -28.28
N ILE A 54 -7.11 6.23 -29.39
CA ILE A 54 -5.92 5.82 -30.14
C ILE A 54 -4.65 6.12 -29.33
N LYS A 55 -4.61 7.26 -28.62
CA LYS A 55 -3.51 7.58 -27.70
C LYS A 55 -3.42 6.56 -26.57
N VAL A 56 -4.56 6.13 -26.00
CA VAL A 56 -4.60 5.07 -24.97
C VAL A 56 -4.01 3.76 -25.49
N LEU A 57 -4.47 3.28 -26.66
CA LEU A 57 -3.92 2.07 -27.27
C LEU A 57 -2.42 2.19 -27.57
N ALA A 58 -1.97 3.37 -28.01
CA ALA A 58 -0.57 3.65 -28.24
C ALA A 58 0.26 3.53 -26.95
N ILE A 59 -0.23 4.06 -25.82
CA ILE A 59 0.40 3.92 -24.51
C ILE A 59 0.47 2.44 -24.11
N GLU A 60 -0.64 1.72 -24.17
CA GLU A 60 -0.69 0.30 -23.79
C GLU A 60 0.27 -0.55 -24.61
N THR A 61 0.33 -0.29 -25.92
CA THR A 61 1.27 -0.97 -26.83
C THR A 61 2.71 -0.60 -26.54
N LEU A 62 3.00 0.67 -26.26
CA LEU A 62 4.33 1.11 -25.85
C LEU A 62 4.80 0.38 -24.59
N ILE A 63 3.91 0.22 -23.59
CA ILE A 63 4.20 -0.51 -22.35
C ILE A 63 4.43 -2.00 -22.61
N PHE A 64 3.62 -2.62 -23.47
CA PHE A 64 3.79 -4.00 -23.88
C PHE A 64 5.18 -4.22 -24.50
N LEU A 65 5.59 -3.36 -25.44
CA LEU A 65 6.90 -3.44 -26.08
C LEU A 65 8.06 -3.23 -25.10
N THR A 66 7.89 -2.37 -24.11
CA THR A 66 8.87 -2.16 -23.04
C THR A 66 8.98 -3.36 -22.11
N THR A 67 7.86 -4.03 -21.83
CA THR A 67 7.84 -5.28 -21.06
C THR A 67 8.56 -6.40 -21.80
N LEU A 68 8.42 -6.46 -23.13
CA LEU A 68 9.18 -7.35 -24.01
C LEU A 68 10.64 -6.92 -24.25
N LYS A 69 11.11 -5.85 -23.59
CA LYS A 69 12.45 -5.29 -23.74
C LYS A 69 12.79 -4.87 -25.18
N LYS A 70 11.79 -4.56 -26.01
CA LYS A 70 11.96 -4.03 -27.37
C LYS A 70 12.20 -2.52 -27.38
N ILE A 71 11.78 -1.83 -26.32
CA ILE A 71 12.02 -0.41 -26.07
C ILE A 71 12.63 -0.27 -24.68
N ARG A 72 13.60 0.62 -24.50
CA ARG A 72 14.19 0.90 -23.19
C ARG A 72 13.18 1.58 -22.28
N ARG A 73 13.16 1.16 -21.02
CA ARG A 73 12.29 1.70 -19.96
C ARG A 73 12.36 3.22 -19.86
N GLY A 74 13.56 3.80 -19.81
CA GLY A 74 13.74 5.26 -19.78
C GLY A 74 13.19 5.99 -21.02
N SER A 75 13.15 5.36 -22.20
CA SER A 75 12.55 5.99 -23.39
C SER A 75 11.02 6.03 -23.32
N THR A 76 10.41 5.00 -22.72
CA THR A 76 8.97 4.99 -22.46
C THR A 76 8.62 5.98 -21.37
N LEU A 77 9.40 6.03 -20.29
CA LEU A 77 9.18 6.96 -19.20
C LEU A 77 9.23 8.42 -19.69
N ASP A 78 10.23 8.78 -20.48
CA ASP A 78 10.36 10.08 -21.16
C ASP A 78 9.07 10.46 -21.90
N ILE A 79 8.54 9.55 -22.72
CA ILE A 79 7.29 9.75 -23.45
C ILE A 79 6.07 9.94 -22.53
N LEU A 80 5.97 9.15 -21.45
CA LEU A 80 4.83 9.23 -20.53
C LEU A 80 4.83 10.52 -19.70
N LEU A 81 6.02 11.00 -19.32
CA LEU A 81 6.16 12.25 -18.57
C LEU A 81 5.83 13.48 -19.43
N ASP A 82 6.07 13.40 -20.74
CA ASP A 82 5.77 14.46 -21.73
C ASP A 82 4.26 14.67 -21.98
N ILE A 83 3.38 13.73 -21.60
CA ILE A 83 1.93 13.84 -21.81
C ILE A 83 1.38 15.04 -21.05
N ASP A 84 0.56 15.89 -21.69
CA ASP A 84 0.08 17.12 -21.07
C ASP A 84 -0.94 16.83 -19.96
N ASN A 85 -1.01 17.69 -18.96
CA ASN A 85 -2.08 17.67 -17.97
C ASN A 85 -3.43 18.14 -18.58
N GLU A 86 -3.43 18.79 -19.74
CA GLU A 86 -4.64 19.20 -20.47
C GLU A 86 -5.12 18.18 -21.52
N ASP A 87 -4.45 17.03 -21.65
CA ASP A 87 -4.86 15.97 -22.57
C ASP A 87 -6.22 15.34 -22.19
N ASP A 88 -6.75 14.51 -23.08
CA ASP A 88 -7.96 13.74 -22.80
C ASP A 88 -7.84 12.94 -21.49
N SER A 89 -8.90 12.97 -20.69
CA SER A 89 -8.88 12.39 -19.33
C SER A 89 -8.57 10.90 -19.32
N PHE A 90 -9.00 10.13 -20.33
CA PHE A 90 -8.66 8.71 -20.42
C PHE A 90 -7.17 8.50 -20.69
N VAL A 91 -6.54 9.38 -21.46
CA VAL A 91 -5.09 9.36 -21.74
C VAL A 91 -4.30 9.65 -20.47
N ILE A 92 -4.69 10.68 -19.72
CA ILE A 92 -4.05 11.04 -18.44
C ILE A 92 -4.19 9.90 -17.43
N ILE A 93 -5.41 9.35 -17.27
CA ILE A 93 -5.67 8.23 -16.36
C ILE A 93 -4.78 7.04 -16.74
N THR A 94 -4.74 6.67 -18.02
CA THR A 94 -3.93 5.54 -18.51
C THR A 94 -2.45 5.76 -18.22
N THR A 95 -1.96 6.98 -18.46
CA THR A 95 -0.58 7.40 -18.16
C THR A 95 -0.27 7.24 -16.67
N LEU A 96 -1.14 7.73 -15.78
CA LEU A 96 -0.99 7.59 -14.33
C LEU A 96 -0.88 6.12 -13.90
N ARG A 97 -1.66 5.22 -14.51
CA ARG A 97 -1.60 3.78 -14.20
C ARG A 97 -0.23 3.21 -14.53
N TYR A 98 0.28 3.51 -15.72
CA TYR A 98 1.52 2.91 -16.20
C TYR A 98 2.78 3.57 -15.66
N LEU A 99 2.76 4.86 -15.31
CA LEU A 99 3.88 5.52 -14.63
C LEU A 99 4.30 4.78 -13.35
N THR A 100 3.35 4.20 -12.61
CA THR A 100 3.66 3.43 -11.40
C THR A 100 4.47 2.15 -11.64
N MET A 101 4.55 1.65 -12.89
CA MET A 101 5.42 0.52 -13.24
C MET A 101 6.91 0.90 -13.35
N PHE A 102 7.21 2.20 -13.37
CA PHE A 102 8.57 2.76 -13.50
C PHE A 102 9.05 3.43 -12.21
N LEU A 103 8.39 3.18 -11.08
CA LEU A 103 8.65 3.87 -9.80
C LEU A 103 10.13 3.86 -9.38
N GLU A 104 10.86 2.79 -9.68
CA GLU A 104 12.27 2.64 -9.29
C GLU A 104 13.22 3.62 -10.02
N GLU A 105 12.72 4.35 -11.03
CA GLU A 105 13.58 5.09 -11.96
C GLU A 105 13.67 6.60 -11.71
N HIS A 106 12.65 7.29 -11.17
CA HIS A 106 12.65 8.77 -11.11
C HIS A 106 11.75 9.41 -10.04
N GLU A 107 12.24 10.48 -9.38
CA GLU A 107 11.45 11.41 -8.55
C GLU A 107 10.39 12.18 -9.37
N ASP A 108 10.65 12.39 -10.66
CA ASP A 108 9.74 13.12 -11.57
C ASP A 108 8.36 12.46 -11.70
N ILE A 109 8.29 11.14 -11.49
CA ILE A 109 7.02 10.40 -11.45
C ILE A 109 6.14 10.90 -10.31
N LEU A 110 6.73 11.11 -9.12
CA LEU A 110 5.99 11.62 -7.96
C LEU A 110 5.50 13.03 -8.21
N HIS A 111 6.35 13.90 -8.78
CA HIS A 111 5.97 15.27 -9.12
C HIS A 111 4.83 15.31 -10.14
N LYS A 112 4.90 14.48 -11.19
CA LYS A 112 3.83 14.41 -12.20
C LYS A 112 2.51 13.97 -11.58
N ILE A 113 2.50 12.90 -10.79
CA ILE A 113 1.27 12.40 -10.17
C ILE A 113 0.74 13.43 -9.14
N ASP A 114 1.62 14.05 -8.34
CA ASP A 114 1.21 15.04 -7.33
C ASP A 114 0.57 16.28 -7.97
N SER A 115 1.08 16.72 -9.13
CA SER A 115 0.50 17.85 -9.88
C SER A 115 -0.96 17.64 -10.30
N LEU A 116 -1.44 16.38 -10.34
CA LEU A 116 -2.78 16.01 -10.79
C LEU A 116 -3.78 15.82 -9.63
N LYS A 117 -3.39 16.00 -8.35
CA LYS A 117 -4.26 15.84 -7.16
C LYS A 117 -5.39 16.87 -7.00
N GLY A 118 -5.44 17.85 -7.87
CA GLY A 118 -6.50 18.86 -7.90
C GLY A 118 -7.09 19.04 -9.29
N HIS A 119 -6.88 18.05 -10.17
CA HIS A 119 -7.33 18.14 -11.55
C HIS A 119 -8.85 18.33 -11.62
N ASP A 120 -9.32 19.14 -12.57
CA ASP A 120 -10.73 19.51 -12.71
C ASP A 120 -11.63 18.30 -12.97
N ASN A 121 -11.10 17.30 -13.70
CA ASN A 121 -11.76 16.01 -13.85
C ASN A 121 -11.59 15.15 -12.57
N PRO A 122 -12.68 14.80 -11.85
CA PRO A 122 -12.64 13.98 -10.64
C PRO A 122 -12.04 12.59 -10.85
N GLU A 123 -12.18 11.98 -12.03
CA GLU A 123 -11.60 10.67 -12.32
C GLU A 123 -10.07 10.72 -12.37
N VAL A 124 -9.51 11.77 -12.99
CA VAL A 124 -8.06 12.02 -13.05
C VAL A 124 -7.53 12.27 -11.64
N SER A 125 -8.17 13.19 -10.90
CA SER A 125 -7.80 13.51 -9.52
C SER A 125 -7.87 12.27 -8.61
N SER A 126 -8.96 11.51 -8.71
CA SER A 126 -9.15 10.26 -7.98
C SER A 126 -8.06 9.23 -8.28
N GLU A 127 -7.70 9.04 -9.55
CA GLU A 127 -6.62 8.13 -9.96
C GLU A 127 -5.26 8.62 -9.44
N ALA A 128 -4.97 9.93 -9.49
CA ALA A 128 -3.74 10.50 -8.94
C ALA A 128 -3.62 10.26 -7.43
N TYR A 129 -4.68 10.53 -6.66
CA TYR A 129 -4.74 10.20 -5.23
C TYR A 129 -4.52 8.70 -4.96
N PHE A 130 -5.17 7.83 -5.75
CA PHE A 130 -5.03 6.39 -5.61
C PHE A 130 -3.59 5.94 -5.84
N ARG A 131 -2.95 6.40 -6.92
CA ARG A 131 -1.58 6.05 -7.26
C ARG A 131 -0.62 6.52 -6.19
N LEU A 132 -0.72 7.75 -5.71
CA LEU A 132 0.12 8.23 -4.60
C LEU A 132 -0.10 7.45 -3.31
N GLY A 133 -1.36 7.07 -3.02
CA GLY A 133 -1.69 6.22 -1.88
C GLY A 133 -0.98 4.87 -1.97
N LEU A 134 -1.00 4.22 -3.14
CA LEU A 134 -0.28 2.98 -3.38
C LEU A 134 1.23 3.15 -3.25
N LEU A 135 1.79 4.24 -3.77
CA LEU A 135 3.22 4.51 -3.69
C LEU A 135 3.68 4.70 -2.24
N ASN A 136 2.96 5.51 -1.47
CA ASN A 136 3.23 5.67 -0.04
C ASN A 136 3.07 4.33 0.69
N PHE A 137 2.05 3.53 0.36
CA PHE A 137 1.85 2.22 0.99
C PHE A 137 3.00 1.25 0.69
N LEU A 138 3.51 1.24 -0.55
CA LEU A 138 4.66 0.43 -0.95
C LEU A 138 5.96 0.90 -0.29
N GLU A 139 6.15 2.21 -0.19
CA GLU A 139 7.31 2.84 0.45
C GLU A 139 7.30 2.60 1.96
N ALA A 140 6.12 2.69 2.61
CA ALA A 140 5.92 2.33 4.01
C ALA A 140 6.51 0.94 4.29
N ASN A 141 6.31 0.01 3.36
CA ASN A 141 6.82 -1.34 3.48
C ASN A 141 8.34 -1.48 3.35
N SER A 142 9.06 -0.41 3.05
CA SER A 142 10.52 -0.36 2.93
C SER A 142 11.21 0.29 4.14
N TYR A 143 10.49 1.05 4.98
CA TYR A 143 11.08 1.69 6.16
C TYR A 143 11.42 0.67 7.25
N ARG A 144 12.57 0.87 7.91
CA ARG A 144 12.98 0.09 9.09
C ARG A 144 12.53 0.76 10.40
N ASN A 145 12.28 2.07 10.35
CA ASN A 145 11.84 2.85 11.49
C ASN A 145 10.30 2.74 11.63
N LYS A 146 9.84 2.35 12.82
CA LYS A 146 8.40 2.21 13.13
C LYS A 146 7.65 3.54 12.98
N ALA A 147 8.24 4.67 13.36
CA ALA A 147 7.58 5.97 13.26
C ALA A 147 7.37 6.40 11.79
N GLU A 148 8.38 6.20 10.93
CA GLU A 148 8.28 6.45 9.48
C GLU A 148 7.27 5.52 8.81
N PHE A 149 7.24 4.23 9.20
CA PHE A 149 6.24 3.28 8.74
C PHE A 149 4.83 3.77 9.03
N ILE A 150 4.55 4.20 10.27
CA ILE A 150 3.20 4.65 10.65
C ILE A 150 2.86 5.96 9.94
N ASP A 151 3.81 6.90 9.84
CA ASP A 151 3.59 8.17 9.13
C ASP A 151 3.21 7.95 7.65
N SER A 152 3.95 7.07 6.97
CA SER A 152 3.67 6.73 5.57
C SER A 152 2.36 5.94 5.41
N LEU A 153 2.03 5.03 6.35
CA LEU A 153 0.74 4.35 6.38
C LEU A 153 -0.42 5.35 6.53
N ASN A 154 -0.26 6.36 7.38
CA ASN A 154 -1.27 7.41 7.59
C ASN A 154 -1.48 8.29 6.38
N LYS A 155 -0.39 8.66 5.69
CA LYS A 155 -0.46 9.37 4.40
C LYS A 155 -1.24 8.54 3.39
N SER A 156 -0.93 7.25 3.29
CA SER A 156 -1.65 6.30 2.42
C SER A 156 -3.15 6.25 2.71
N ILE A 157 -3.53 6.13 3.99
CA ILE A 157 -4.94 6.17 4.43
C ILE A 157 -5.64 7.44 3.96
N SER A 158 -5.02 8.60 4.15
CA SER A 158 -5.57 9.90 3.75
C SER A 158 -5.80 9.96 2.23
N LEU A 159 -4.79 9.56 1.45
CA LEU A 159 -4.84 9.55 -0.01
C LEU A 159 -5.91 8.58 -0.55
N PHE A 160 -5.99 7.36 -0.02
CA PHE A 160 -7.05 6.43 -0.39
C PHE A 160 -8.43 6.95 -0.01
N ASN A 161 -8.56 7.62 1.14
CA ASN A 161 -9.81 8.24 1.55
C ASN A 161 -10.25 9.38 0.62
N TYR A 162 -9.32 10.21 0.14
CA TYR A 162 -9.64 11.20 -0.89
C TYR A 162 -10.08 10.53 -2.19
N SER A 163 -9.32 9.55 -2.67
CA SER A 163 -9.64 8.82 -3.91
C SER A 163 -11.03 8.17 -3.87
N ARG A 164 -11.35 7.40 -2.82
CA ARG A 164 -12.66 6.72 -2.71
C ARG A 164 -13.86 7.66 -2.63
N ASN A 165 -13.66 8.92 -2.22
CA ASN A 165 -14.73 9.90 -2.01
C ASN A 165 -14.89 10.87 -3.20
N GLN A 166 -13.95 10.85 -4.15
CA GLN A 166 -14.01 11.69 -5.36
C GLN A 166 -14.99 11.13 -6.40
N ILE A 167 -15.05 9.81 -6.54
CA ILE A 167 -15.91 9.12 -7.50
C ILE A 167 -16.60 7.93 -6.86
N GLU A 168 -17.86 7.70 -7.27
CA GLU A 168 -18.63 6.56 -6.80
C GLU A 168 -18.00 5.23 -7.27
N ASN A 169 -18.18 4.16 -6.50
CA ASN A 169 -17.78 2.80 -6.85
C ASN A 169 -16.27 2.59 -7.10
N ARG A 170 -15.39 3.43 -6.52
CA ARG A 170 -13.92 3.22 -6.53
C ARG A 170 -13.48 2.13 -5.55
N THR A 171 -13.93 0.90 -5.80
CA THR A 171 -13.81 -0.23 -4.87
C THR A 171 -12.37 -0.66 -4.58
N ASP A 172 -11.44 -0.38 -5.49
CA ASP A 172 -10.00 -0.60 -5.29
C ASP A 172 -9.40 0.39 -4.27
N ALA A 173 -9.72 1.68 -4.38
CA ALA A 173 -9.32 2.69 -3.38
C ALA A 173 -9.93 2.38 -2.00
N GLU A 174 -11.21 1.98 -1.97
CA GLU A 174 -11.85 1.58 -0.73
C GLU A 174 -11.23 0.30 -0.13
N TYR A 175 -10.85 -0.68 -0.95
CA TYR A 175 -10.15 -1.87 -0.48
C TYR A 175 -8.82 -1.49 0.18
N PHE A 176 -7.96 -0.73 -0.50
CA PHE A 176 -6.66 -0.33 0.06
C PHE A 176 -6.77 0.64 1.25
N TYR A 177 -7.85 1.43 1.33
CA TYR A 177 -8.20 2.19 2.52
C TYR A 177 -8.41 1.26 3.72
N HIS A 178 -9.26 0.24 3.59
CA HIS A 178 -9.54 -0.70 4.68
C HIS A 178 -8.33 -1.59 5.00
N VAL A 179 -7.50 -1.93 4.01
CA VAL A 179 -6.23 -2.63 4.22
C VAL A 179 -5.34 -1.82 5.16
N SER A 180 -5.17 -0.54 4.84
CA SER A 180 -4.32 0.36 5.60
C SER A 180 -4.89 0.64 7.00
N LYS A 181 -6.22 0.80 7.12
CA LYS A 181 -6.92 0.97 8.40
C LYS A 181 -6.84 -0.27 9.29
N PHE A 182 -6.86 -1.46 8.71
CA PHE A 182 -6.69 -2.69 9.45
C PHE A 182 -5.28 -2.76 10.05
N LEU A 183 -4.23 -2.45 9.29
CA LEU A 183 -2.86 -2.38 9.82
C LEU A 183 -2.69 -1.31 10.91
N GLU A 184 -3.25 -0.11 10.70
CA GLU A 184 -3.23 0.98 11.70
C GLU A 184 -3.86 0.52 13.02
N SER A 185 -4.97 -0.23 12.97
CA SER A 185 -5.72 -0.68 14.15
C SER A 185 -4.89 -1.55 15.12
N PHE A 186 -3.92 -2.32 14.62
CA PHE A 186 -2.99 -3.08 15.46
C PHE A 186 -1.98 -2.18 16.16
N ILE A 187 -1.50 -1.14 15.47
CA ILE A 187 -0.52 -0.19 16.01
C ILE A 187 -1.15 0.62 17.15
N ILE A 188 -2.39 1.10 16.95
CA ILE A 188 -3.10 1.86 17.97
C ILE A 188 -3.84 0.98 19.00
N ILE A 189 -3.86 -0.34 18.81
CA ILE A 189 -4.56 -1.31 19.66
C ILE A 189 -6.05 -0.92 19.83
N ASN A 190 -6.74 -0.73 18.70
CA ASN A 190 -8.18 -0.44 18.66
C ASN A 190 -8.94 -1.62 18.05
N GLU A 191 -9.56 -2.43 18.90
CA GLU A 191 -10.27 -3.65 18.52
C GLU A 191 -11.56 -3.39 17.73
N GLU A 192 -12.29 -2.33 18.05
CA GLU A 192 -13.50 -1.94 17.32
C GLU A 192 -13.14 -1.62 15.87
N GLN A 193 -12.16 -0.72 15.69
CA GLN A 193 -11.65 -0.37 14.36
C GLN A 193 -11.06 -1.57 13.62
N MET A 194 -10.39 -2.48 14.32
CA MET A 194 -9.84 -3.71 13.74
C MET A 194 -10.95 -4.59 13.18
N ASN A 195 -12.01 -4.83 13.96
CA ASN A 195 -13.14 -5.65 13.54
C ASN A 195 -13.93 -4.99 12.40
N ASP A 196 -14.17 -3.68 12.47
CA ASP A 196 -14.88 -2.94 11.43
C ASP A 196 -14.12 -2.94 10.12
N SER A 197 -12.81 -2.68 10.16
CA SER A 197 -11.96 -2.70 8.97
C SER A 197 -11.88 -4.09 8.36
N PHE A 198 -11.75 -5.14 9.18
CA PHE A 198 -11.74 -6.53 8.73
C PHE A 198 -13.06 -6.95 8.07
N ASN A 199 -14.20 -6.61 8.68
CA ASN A 199 -15.51 -6.91 8.13
C ASN A 199 -15.76 -6.15 6.82
N SER A 200 -15.28 -4.90 6.73
CA SER A 200 -15.37 -4.09 5.52
C SER A 200 -14.50 -4.67 4.38
N LEU A 201 -13.29 -5.14 4.70
CA LEU A 201 -12.43 -5.87 3.75
C LEU A 201 -13.12 -7.10 3.18
N PHE A 202 -13.72 -7.93 4.04
CA PHE A 202 -14.41 -9.12 3.58
C PHE A 202 -15.59 -8.79 2.64
N LYS A 203 -16.39 -7.77 2.98
CA LYS A 203 -17.50 -7.31 2.14
C LYS A 203 -17.02 -6.82 0.78
N ILE A 204 -15.99 -5.98 0.75
CA ILE A 204 -15.52 -5.41 -0.51
C ILE A 204 -14.81 -6.42 -1.39
N THR A 205 -14.07 -7.37 -0.81
CA THR A 205 -13.49 -8.49 -1.55
C THR A 205 -14.59 -9.31 -2.22
N LEU A 206 -15.70 -9.59 -1.54
CA LEU A 206 -16.82 -10.30 -2.14
C LEU A 206 -17.43 -9.54 -3.33
N ILE A 207 -17.63 -8.23 -3.18
CA ILE A 207 -18.13 -7.37 -4.27
C ILE A 207 -17.17 -7.43 -5.46
N ARG A 208 -15.87 -7.24 -5.22
CA ARG A 208 -14.85 -7.26 -6.28
C ARG A 208 -14.79 -8.62 -6.97
N GLN A 209 -14.84 -9.72 -6.23
CA GLN A 209 -14.90 -11.07 -6.81
C GLN A 209 -16.14 -11.29 -7.69
N ALA A 210 -17.30 -10.74 -7.32
CA ALA A 210 -18.52 -10.89 -8.10
C ALA A 210 -18.48 -10.17 -9.46
N PHE A 211 -17.68 -9.10 -9.57
CA PHE A 211 -17.63 -8.24 -10.77
C PHE A 211 -16.31 -8.34 -11.58
N HIS A 212 -15.34 -9.14 -11.13
CA HIS A 212 -14.10 -9.34 -11.87
C HIS A 212 -14.16 -10.57 -12.80
N TYR A 213 -13.78 -10.37 -14.06
CA TYR A 213 -13.72 -11.43 -15.08
C TYR A 213 -12.38 -12.22 -15.04
N SER A 214 -11.32 -11.68 -14.44
CA SER A 214 -9.99 -12.31 -14.43
C SER A 214 -9.49 -12.67 -13.01
N ASP A 215 -9.15 -13.94 -12.81
CA ASP A 215 -8.75 -14.49 -11.51
C ASP A 215 -7.38 -13.98 -11.01
N ASN A 216 -6.52 -13.51 -11.92
CA ASN A 216 -5.13 -13.12 -11.59
C ASN A 216 -5.04 -11.86 -10.72
N LEU A 217 -5.94 -10.89 -10.87
CA LEU A 217 -6.00 -9.69 -10.02
C LEU A 217 -6.53 -10.03 -8.61
N LEU A 218 -7.43 -11.02 -8.53
CA LEU A 218 -7.96 -11.53 -7.26
C LEU A 218 -6.90 -12.33 -6.48
N ALA A 219 -5.87 -12.87 -7.14
CA ALA A 219 -4.85 -13.67 -6.49
C ALA A 219 -4.02 -12.87 -5.45
N ILE A 220 -3.67 -11.61 -5.73
CA ILE A 220 -2.94 -10.80 -4.75
C ILE A 220 -3.84 -10.40 -3.58
N GLU A 221 -5.09 -9.99 -3.85
CA GLU A 221 -6.05 -9.65 -2.81
C GLU A 221 -6.34 -10.85 -1.91
N TYR A 222 -6.48 -12.04 -2.49
CA TYR A 222 -6.61 -13.29 -1.75
C TYR A 222 -5.42 -13.54 -0.81
N ASN A 223 -4.19 -13.36 -1.30
CA ASN A 223 -2.99 -13.53 -0.47
C ASN A 223 -2.91 -12.50 0.66
N ILE A 224 -3.24 -11.23 0.39
CA ILE A 224 -3.31 -10.18 1.41
C ILE A 224 -4.35 -10.55 2.48
N ASN A 225 -5.54 -10.97 2.06
CA ASN A 225 -6.62 -11.38 2.96
C ASN A 225 -6.23 -12.61 3.79
N LYS A 226 -5.51 -13.58 3.23
CA LYS A 226 -4.99 -14.73 3.99
C LYS A 226 -4.02 -14.29 5.08
N VAL A 227 -3.09 -13.38 4.77
CA VAL A 227 -2.17 -12.81 5.76
C VAL A 227 -2.95 -12.10 6.88
N PHE A 228 -3.98 -11.33 6.53
CA PHE A 228 -4.78 -10.57 7.49
C PHE A 228 -5.68 -11.44 8.37
N LEU A 229 -6.25 -12.51 7.82
CA LEU A 229 -7.00 -13.49 8.57
C LEU A 229 -6.12 -14.14 9.65
N ASN A 230 -4.93 -14.60 9.26
CA ASN A 230 -3.97 -15.19 10.21
C ASN A 230 -3.46 -14.17 11.23
N LEU A 231 -3.24 -12.92 10.82
CA LEU A 231 -2.90 -11.84 11.76
C LEU A 231 -4.01 -11.62 12.81
N LYS A 232 -5.29 -11.65 12.39
CA LYS A 232 -6.43 -11.57 13.30
C LYS A 232 -6.48 -12.74 14.27
N TYR A 233 -6.21 -13.96 13.79
CA TYR A 233 -6.15 -15.14 14.65
C TYR A 233 -4.99 -15.08 15.66
N ILE A 234 -3.81 -14.62 15.22
CA ILE A 234 -2.69 -14.33 16.12
C ILE A 234 -3.13 -13.35 17.21
N TYR A 235 -3.75 -12.22 16.85
CA TYR A 235 -4.21 -11.24 17.83
C TYR A 235 -5.20 -11.82 18.83
N ASN A 236 -6.24 -12.50 18.37
CA ASN A 236 -7.23 -13.12 19.25
C ASN A 236 -6.60 -14.15 20.21
N SER A 237 -5.69 -14.98 19.69
CA SER A 237 -4.96 -15.97 20.48
C SER A 237 -4.05 -15.29 21.53
N THR A 238 -3.28 -14.27 21.12
CA THR A 238 -2.42 -13.50 22.03
C THR A 238 -3.20 -12.75 23.09
N LYS A 239 -4.37 -12.19 22.78
CA LYS A 239 -5.23 -11.49 23.75
C LYS A 239 -5.87 -12.45 24.76
N GLY A 240 -6.23 -13.66 24.32
CA GLY A 240 -6.87 -14.70 25.13
C GLY A 240 -5.91 -15.55 25.97
N HIS A 241 -4.62 -15.26 25.96
CA HIS A 241 -3.58 -16.15 26.49
C HIS A 241 -3.69 -16.51 27.98
N HIS A 242 -4.31 -15.65 28.78
CA HIS A 242 -4.57 -15.92 30.20
C HIS A 242 -5.55 -17.08 30.44
N ALA A 243 -6.42 -17.36 29.46
CA ALA A 243 -7.42 -18.42 29.55
C ALA A 243 -6.92 -19.77 29.00
N TRP A 244 -5.66 -19.85 28.56
CA TRP A 244 -5.09 -21.07 28.00
C TRP A 244 -4.95 -22.15 29.07
N VAL A 245 -5.52 -23.32 28.79
CA VAL A 245 -5.42 -24.52 29.63
C VAL A 245 -4.36 -25.47 29.07
N ASP A 246 -4.39 -25.73 27.77
CA ASP A 246 -3.44 -26.59 27.07
C ASP A 246 -2.44 -25.76 26.26
N PHE A 247 -1.32 -25.40 26.90
CA PHE A 247 -0.29 -24.59 26.27
C PHE A 247 0.34 -25.24 25.04
N TYR A 248 0.45 -26.57 24.98
CA TYR A 248 0.98 -27.25 23.81
C TYR A 248 0.09 -27.00 22.58
N LYS A 249 -1.22 -27.24 22.73
CA LYS A 249 -2.19 -27.04 21.66
C LYS A 249 -2.26 -25.58 21.21
N GLU A 250 -2.29 -24.65 22.15
CA GLU A 250 -2.42 -23.22 21.85
C GLU A 250 -1.16 -22.67 21.15
N PHE A 251 0.04 -23.00 21.64
CA PHE A 251 1.27 -22.60 20.96
C PHE A 251 1.42 -23.25 19.59
N LYS A 252 0.98 -24.51 19.42
CA LYS A 252 0.98 -25.17 18.12
C LYS A 252 0.06 -24.48 17.12
N GLN A 253 -1.16 -24.12 17.54
CA GLN A 253 -2.10 -23.38 16.71
C GLN A 253 -1.55 -21.99 16.34
N LEU A 254 -0.91 -21.31 17.29
CA LEU A 254 -0.27 -20.03 17.06
C LEU A 254 0.92 -20.14 16.08
N ALA A 255 1.71 -21.21 16.19
CA ALA A 255 2.79 -21.51 15.25
C ALA A 255 2.26 -21.68 13.82
N MET A 256 1.15 -22.41 13.65
CA MET A 256 0.50 -22.57 12.34
C MET A 256 0.12 -21.22 11.73
N TYR A 257 -0.57 -20.35 12.48
CA TYR A 257 -0.92 -19.02 11.98
C TYR A 257 0.30 -18.18 11.62
N HIS A 258 1.37 -18.27 12.43
CA HIS A 258 2.62 -17.57 12.18
C HIS A 258 3.28 -18.00 10.87
N PHE A 259 3.46 -19.30 10.66
CA PHE A 259 4.09 -19.81 9.44
C PHE A 259 3.21 -19.62 8.22
N GLU A 260 1.87 -19.71 8.33
CA GLU A 260 1.00 -19.42 7.20
C GLU A 260 1.11 -17.96 6.72
N ILE A 261 1.42 -17.00 7.60
CA ILE A 261 1.77 -15.64 7.17
C ILE A 261 3.07 -15.68 6.36
N LEU A 262 4.13 -16.29 6.89
CA LEU A 262 5.46 -16.32 6.25
C LEU A 262 5.44 -17.05 4.90
N GLU A 263 4.74 -18.18 4.83
CA GLU A 263 4.67 -19.08 3.68
C GLU A 263 3.66 -18.66 2.61
N CYS A 264 2.86 -17.60 2.85
CA CYS A 264 1.87 -17.15 1.88
C CYS A 264 2.53 -16.94 0.50
N SER A 265 2.07 -17.72 -0.48
CA SER A 265 2.77 -18.00 -1.74
C SER A 265 2.93 -16.76 -2.60
N LEU A 266 4.13 -16.63 -3.16
CA LEU A 266 4.53 -15.57 -4.05
C LEU A 266 3.94 -15.82 -5.45
N SER A 267 3.04 -14.95 -5.89
CA SER A 267 2.49 -14.87 -7.26
C SER A 267 3.56 -15.06 -8.34
N THR A 268 3.22 -15.53 -9.54
CA THR A 268 4.17 -15.58 -10.67
C THR A 268 4.69 -14.19 -11.07
N ASN A 269 3.91 -13.15 -10.82
CA ASN A 269 4.25 -11.75 -11.07
C ASN A 269 5.23 -11.21 -10.02
N GLU A 270 6.43 -10.79 -10.45
CA GLU A 270 7.53 -10.31 -9.59
C GLU A 270 7.17 -9.08 -8.74
N PHE A 271 6.40 -8.13 -9.29
CA PHE A 271 5.95 -6.94 -8.55
C PHE A 271 5.06 -7.33 -7.37
N GLN A 272 4.11 -8.23 -7.62
CA GLN A 272 3.21 -8.76 -6.58
C GLN A 272 3.99 -9.54 -5.50
N LYS A 273 5.06 -10.28 -5.88
CA LYS A 273 5.95 -10.94 -4.91
C LYS A 273 6.66 -9.95 -4.00
N VAL A 274 7.21 -8.89 -4.57
CA VAL A 274 7.94 -7.84 -3.83
C VAL A 274 7.00 -7.12 -2.87
N LEU A 275 5.80 -6.75 -3.31
CA LEU A 275 4.79 -6.14 -2.46
C LEU A 275 4.41 -7.07 -1.29
N LEU A 276 4.08 -8.33 -1.57
CA LEU A 276 3.67 -9.28 -0.54
C LEU A 276 4.80 -9.58 0.45
N SER A 277 6.05 -9.74 -0.03
CA SER A 277 7.20 -10.02 0.84
C SER A 277 7.51 -8.85 1.77
N LYS A 278 7.51 -7.61 1.27
CA LYS A 278 7.72 -6.41 2.08
C LYS A 278 6.60 -6.22 3.10
N MET A 279 5.33 -6.43 2.71
CA MET A 279 4.19 -6.35 3.62
C MET A 279 4.29 -7.39 4.75
N LYS A 280 4.60 -8.65 4.43
CA LYS A 280 4.81 -9.71 5.43
C LYS A 280 5.92 -9.36 6.41
N PHE A 281 7.03 -8.81 5.91
CA PHE A 281 8.15 -8.37 6.74
C PHE A 281 7.72 -7.27 7.73
N GLN A 282 6.97 -6.27 7.28
CA GLN A 282 6.49 -5.20 8.17
C GLN A 282 5.49 -5.71 9.21
N ILE A 283 4.53 -6.56 8.80
CA ILE A 283 3.58 -7.17 9.73
C ILE A 283 4.32 -7.98 10.80
N SER A 284 5.31 -8.77 10.39
CA SER A 284 6.09 -9.60 11.30
C SER A 284 6.87 -8.75 12.31
N ASN A 285 7.56 -7.71 11.83
CA ASN A 285 8.45 -6.90 12.66
C ASN A 285 7.74 -5.85 13.51
N ASN A 286 6.72 -5.16 12.97
CA ASN A 286 6.07 -4.04 13.64
C ASN A 286 4.78 -4.42 14.36
N ILE A 287 4.17 -5.56 14.03
CA ILE A 287 2.88 -5.98 14.61
C ILE A 287 3.05 -7.28 15.39
N VAL A 288 3.33 -8.39 14.71
CA VAL A 288 3.32 -9.74 15.31
C VAL A 288 4.33 -9.85 16.45
N LYS A 289 5.56 -9.38 16.23
CA LYS A 289 6.60 -9.37 17.27
C LYS A 289 6.14 -8.64 18.54
N ASN A 290 5.49 -7.48 18.38
CA ASN A 290 5.01 -6.67 19.51
C ASN A 290 3.84 -7.35 20.24
N LEU A 291 2.95 -8.03 19.52
CA LEU A 291 1.87 -8.82 20.13
C LEU A 291 2.43 -9.96 20.99
N TYR A 292 3.40 -10.69 20.45
CA TYR A 292 4.05 -11.79 21.17
C TYR A 292 4.77 -11.33 22.41
N LEU A 293 5.55 -10.27 22.27
CA LEU A 293 6.29 -9.73 23.39
C LEU A 293 5.38 -9.31 24.54
N LYS A 294 4.33 -8.54 24.25
CA LYS A 294 3.41 -8.04 25.28
C LYS A 294 2.68 -9.17 26.00
N SER A 295 2.37 -10.25 25.28
CA SER A 295 1.55 -11.35 25.79
C SER A 295 2.39 -12.45 26.46
N PHE A 296 3.62 -12.69 25.99
CA PHE A 296 4.38 -13.89 26.35
C PHE A 296 5.67 -13.64 27.13
N SER A 297 5.99 -12.39 27.49
CA SER A 297 7.20 -12.04 28.25
C SER A 297 7.40 -12.86 29.53
N TYR A 298 6.33 -13.28 30.20
CA TYR A 298 6.39 -14.07 31.44
C TYR A 298 6.34 -15.59 31.23
N TYR A 299 6.32 -16.07 29.99
CA TYR A 299 6.15 -17.50 29.67
C TYR A 299 7.46 -18.23 29.38
N GLU A 300 8.62 -17.61 29.58
CA GLU A 300 9.93 -18.20 29.26
C GLU A 300 10.13 -19.61 29.84
N THR A 301 9.92 -19.81 31.14
CA THR A 301 10.07 -21.12 31.78
C THR A 301 9.14 -22.17 31.17
N ARG A 302 7.92 -21.77 30.82
CA ARG A 302 6.92 -22.65 30.22
C ARG A 302 7.29 -23.02 28.78
N ILE A 303 7.77 -22.07 28.01
CA ILE A 303 8.27 -22.30 26.64
C ILE A 303 9.45 -23.28 26.67
N ASN A 304 10.42 -23.08 27.56
CA ASN A 304 11.54 -24.00 27.73
C ASN A 304 11.09 -25.42 28.14
N THR A 305 10.03 -25.53 28.95
CA THR A 305 9.45 -26.84 29.31
C THR A 305 8.86 -27.54 28.10
N LEU A 306 8.12 -26.82 27.26
CA LEU A 306 7.52 -27.37 26.04
C LEU A 306 8.58 -27.79 25.02
N LEU A 307 9.65 -27.02 24.84
CA LEU A 307 10.77 -27.37 23.97
C LEU A 307 11.41 -28.71 24.36
N ASN A 308 11.56 -28.97 25.66
CA ASN A 308 12.13 -30.23 26.15
C ASN A 308 11.15 -31.42 26.04
N MET A 309 9.83 -31.16 26.11
CA MET A 309 8.80 -32.21 26.08
C MET A 309 8.39 -32.61 24.65
N PHE A 310 8.49 -31.69 23.70
CA PHE A 310 7.99 -31.84 22.32
C PHE A 310 9.09 -31.54 21.29
N ASP A 311 10.31 -31.98 21.56
CA ASP A 311 11.51 -31.78 20.72
C ASP A 311 11.41 -32.36 19.29
N THR A 312 10.41 -33.20 19.05
CA THR A 312 10.14 -33.84 17.75
C THR A 312 9.13 -33.08 16.88
N ASP A 313 8.41 -32.08 17.40
CA ASP A 313 7.45 -31.28 16.65
C ASP A 313 8.14 -30.05 16.03
N GLY A 314 8.76 -30.23 14.85
CA GLY A 314 9.62 -29.22 14.23
C GLY A 314 8.97 -27.84 14.07
N ILE A 315 7.71 -27.78 13.66
CA ILE A 315 6.96 -26.50 13.51
C ILE A 315 6.83 -25.80 14.85
N LEU A 316 6.44 -26.53 15.90
CA LEU A 316 6.32 -25.95 17.23
C LEU A 316 7.68 -25.52 17.77
N VAL A 317 8.70 -26.35 17.62
CA VAL A 317 10.06 -26.07 18.11
C VAL A 317 10.62 -24.81 17.47
N ASP A 318 10.56 -24.69 16.14
CA ASP A 318 11.06 -23.52 15.41
C ASP A 318 10.34 -22.23 15.86
N PHE A 319 9.02 -22.30 16.04
CA PHE A 319 8.24 -21.18 16.53
C PHE A 319 8.59 -20.79 17.97
N LEU A 320 8.73 -21.76 18.87
CA LEU A 320 9.06 -21.50 20.28
C LEU A 320 10.47 -20.93 20.44
N VAL A 321 11.43 -21.37 19.62
CA VAL A 321 12.78 -20.78 19.55
C VAL A 321 12.70 -19.32 19.10
N TYR A 322 11.99 -19.05 18.00
CA TYR A 322 11.74 -17.67 17.55
C TYR A 322 11.09 -16.81 18.65
N LEU A 323 10.09 -17.35 19.34
CA LEU A 323 9.38 -16.64 20.41
C LEU A 323 10.31 -16.30 21.58
N LEU A 324 11.19 -17.22 21.98
CA LEU A 324 12.21 -16.95 23.00
C LEU A 324 13.19 -15.86 22.58
N GLU A 325 13.62 -15.86 21.32
CA GLU A 325 14.48 -14.79 20.79
C GLU A 325 13.77 -13.43 20.85
N VAL A 326 12.50 -13.38 20.47
CA VAL A 326 11.67 -12.15 20.55
C VAL A 326 11.60 -11.65 21.99
N ILE A 327 11.34 -12.53 22.96
CA ILE A 327 11.23 -12.17 24.38
C ILE A 327 12.58 -11.69 24.94
N LYS A 328 13.70 -12.32 24.55
CA LYS A 328 15.04 -12.01 25.08
C LYS A 328 15.68 -10.73 24.53
N ILE A 329 15.28 -10.29 23.33
CA ILE A 329 15.85 -9.09 22.68
C ILE A 329 15.54 -7.79 23.44
N GLU A 330 14.61 -7.79 24.39
CA GLU A 330 13.90 -6.56 24.78
C GLU A 330 14.15 -5.94 26.15
N ASP A 331 15.11 -6.42 26.95
CA ASP A 331 15.53 -5.68 28.15
C ASP A 331 16.20 -4.30 27.84
N LYS A 332 16.33 -3.91 26.55
CA LYS A 332 17.05 -2.69 26.12
C LYS A 332 16.28 -1.69 25.24
N LYS A 333 15.04 -1.96 24.76
CA LYS A 333 14.35 -1.10 23.75
C LYS A 333 12.86 -0.82 23.98
N LYS A 334 12.29 -1.26 25.09
CA LYS A 334 10.85 -1.18 25.37
C LYS A 334 10.28 0.25 25.35
N ASP A 335 11.01 1.21 25.93
CA ASP A 335 10.54 2.61 26.05
C ASP A 335 10.35 3.29 24.68
N GLU A 336 11.23 3.04 23.70
CA GLU A 336 11.12 3.63 22.35
C GLU A 336 9.88 3.13 21.60
N ILE A 337 9.55 1.85 21.75
CA ILE A 337 8.40 1.20 21.08
C ILE A 337 7.08 1.74 21.65
N ASP A 338 7.02 1.88 22.98
CA ASP A 338 5.83 2.37 23.68
C ASP A 338 5.56 3.86 23.37
N ILE A 339 6.60 4.70 23.25
CA ILE A 339 6.47 6.11 22.83
C ILE A 339 5.83 6.22 21.44
N VAL A 340 6.32 5.46 20.47
CA VAL A 340 5.83 5.53 19.08
C VAL A 340 4.37 5.11 18.99
N GLU A 341 3.96 4.06 19.70
CA GLU A 341 2.56 3.63 19.74
C GLU A 341 1.64 4.65 20.42
N MET A 342 2.10 5.27 21.51
CA MET A 342 1.33 6.29 22.20
C MET A 342 1.20 7.56 21.35
N CYS A 343 2.26 7.96 20.64
CA CYS A 343 2.21 9.03 19.64
C CYS A 343 1.24 8.70 18.51
N ALA A 344 1.22 7.46 18.01
CA ALA A 344 0.26 7.02 16.99
C ALA A 344 -1.19 7.07 17.48
N LYS A 345 -1.46 6.68 18.74
CA LYS A 345 -2.77 6.83 19.38
C LYS A 345 -3.18 8.30 19.46
N ILE A 346 -2.29 9.18 19.94
CA ILE A 346 -2.55 10.62 20.01
C ILE A 346 -2.85 11.18 18.61
N ASP A 347 -2.02 10.87 17.63
CA ASP A 347 -2.18 11.31 16.25
C ASP A 347 -3.52 10.83 15.65
N SER A 348 -3.95 9.59 15.93
CA SER A 348 -5.26 9.08 15.49
C SER A 348 -6.44 9.88 16.07
N ILE A 349 -6.34 10.36 17.32
CA ILE A 349 -7.36 11.20 17.96
C ILE A 349 -7.32 12.63 17.39
N VAL A 350 -6.12 13.15 17.14
CA VAL A 350 -5.90 14.52 16.64
C VAL A 350 -6.21 14.67 15.16
N LYS A 351 -6.05 13.62 14.34
CA LYS A 351 -6.41 13.61 12.91
C LYS A 351 -7.86 13.95 12.61
N GLY A 352 -8.77 13.84 13.59
CA GLY A 352 -10.10 14.43 13.47
C GLY A 352 -10.09 15.97 13.27
N HIS A 353 -8.95 16.63 13.48
CA HIS A 353 -8.76 18.09 13.46
C HIS A 353 -7.60 18.56 12.54
N THR A 354 -6.72 17.67 12.05
CA THR A 354 -5.59 18.02 11.16
C THR A 354 -5.52 17.09 9.94
N ARG A 355 -5.21 17.64 8.75
CA ARG A 355 -5.14 16.90 7.46
C ARG A 355 -3.87 16.05 7.28
N GLU A 356 -2.84 16.27 8.11
CA GLU A 356 -1.53 15.63 8.01
C GLU A 356 -1.20 14.83 9.29
N SER A 357 -0.52 13.70 9.11
CA SER A 357 0.08 12.90 10.18
C SER A 357 1.21 13.70 10.84
N LYS A 358 1.23 13.75 12.16
CA LYS A 358 2.25 14.45 12.95
C LYS A 358 3.09 13.52 13.80
N ILE A 359 3.11 12.23 13.48
CA ILE A 359 3.78 11.22 14.30
C ILE A 359 5.26 11.50 14.44
N LEU A 360 5.96 11.89 13.36
CA LEU A 360 7.38 12.22 13.43
C LEU A 360 7.64 13.42 14.35
N ASP A 361 6.81 14.45 14.28
CA ASP A 361 6.88 15.61 15.18
C ASP A 361 6.60 15.23 16.64
N LEU A 362 5.65 14.32 16.88
CA LEU A 362 5.33 13.84 18.22
C LEU A 362 6.46 12.98 18.80
N VAL A 363 7.00 12.05 18.00
CA VAL A 363 8.08 11.14 18.43
C VAL A 363 9.39 11.88 18.65
N THR A 364 9.68 12.94 17.90
CA THR A 364 10.85 13.81 18.17
C THR A 364 10.68 14.66 19.42
N LYS A 365 9.43 14.96 19.81
CA LYS A 365 9.11 15.78 20.98
C LYS A 365 9.11 14.99 22.29
N PHE A 366 8.64 13.75 22.29
CA PHE A 366 8.57 12.90 23.48
C PHE A 366 9.79 11.99 23.57
N LYS A 367 10.53 12.06 24.69
CA LYS A 367 11.76 11.26 24.89
C LYS A 367 11.54 10.08 25.83
N THR A 368 10.50 10.12 26.65
CA THR A 368 10.10 9.04 27.58
C THR A 368 8.58 8.88 27.59
N THR A 369 8.08 7.70 27.97
CA THR A 369 6.65 7.43 28.19
C THR A 369 6.05 8.32 29.30
N HIS A 370 6.85 8.71 30.29
CA HIS A 370 6.48 9.66 31.35
C HIS A 370 6.20 11.09 30.83
N ASP A 371 6.88 11.53 29.77
CA ASP A 371 6.56 12.81 29.11
C ASP A 371 5.11 12.78 28.57
N ILE A 372 4.61 11.58 28.24
CA ILE A 372 3.27 11.33 27.71
C ILE A 372 2.25 11.07 28.82
N GLU A 373 2.64 10.48 29.95
CA GLU A 373 1.76 10.33 31.13
C GLU A 373 1.47 11.66 31.84
N SER A 374 2.35 12.68 31.68
CA SER A 374 2.03 14.06 32.08
C SER A 374 0.90 14.70 31.25
N ILE A 375 0.44 14.02 30.19
CA ILE A 375 -0.66 14.43 29.31
C ILE A 375 -2.03 14.08 29.96
N ASP A 376 -2.21 14.48 31.23
CA ASP A 376 -3.50 14.98 31.72
C ASP A 376 -3.95 16.24 30.91
N ASP A 377 -3.03 16.74 30.09
CA ASP A 377 -3.18 17.74 29.03
C ASP A 377 -3.66 17.19 27.67
N THR A 378 -4.20 15.97 27.58
CA THR A 378 -4.97 15.53 26.39
C THR A 378 -6.21 16.43 26.22
N ARG A 379 -6.68 17.02 27.33
CA ARG A 379 -7.64 18.13 27.34
C ARG A 379 -7.01 19.46 26.91
N SER A 380 -5.78 19.81 27.30
CA SER A 380 -5.14 21.06 26.89
C SER A 380 -4.80 21.09 25.39
N TYR A 381 -4.40 19.98 24.79
CA TYR A 381 -4.22 19.89 23.32
C TYR A 381 -5.54 20.04 22.56
N ARG A 382 -6.66 19.50 23.07
CA ARG A 382 -8.00 19.80 22.53
C ARG A 382 -8.34 21.30 22.61
N THR A 383 -7.90 21.99 23.67
CA THR A 383 -8.17 23.42 23.90
C THR A 383 -7.28 24.32 23.03
N ILE A 384 -5.97 24.04 22.96
CA ILE A 384 -5.00 24.76 22.11
C ILE A 384 -5.40 24.68 20.63
N TYR A 385 -5.94 23.55 20.19
CA TYR A 385 -6.39 23.39 18.80
C TYR A 385 -7.82 23.87 18.53
N ARG A 386 -8.71 23.87 19.52
CA ARG A 386 -10.01 24.58 19.41
C ARG A 386 -9.80 26.07 19.23
N GLU A 387 -8.90 26.70 19.96
CA GLU A 387 -8.65 28.15 19.83
C GLU A 387 -8.01 28.54 18.50
N SER A 388 -7.14 27.69 17.93
CA SER A 388 -6.52 27.95 16.62
C SER A 388 -7.46 27.67 15.44
N ALA A 389 -8.35 26.67 15.54
CA ALA A 389 -9.41 26.44 14.56
C ALA A 389 -10.49 27.54 14.63
N PHE A 390 -10.87 28.00 15.82
CA PHE A 390 -11.85 29.09 16.00
C PHE A 390 -11.30 30.44 15.50
N LYS A 391 -10.00 30.71 15.70
CA LYS A 391 -9.33 31.89 15.10
C LYS A 391 -9.25 31.83 13.57
N ARG A 392 -9.02 30.66 12.98
CA ARG A 392 -9.03 30.51 11.50
C ARG A 392 -10.43 30.60 10.90
N PHE A 393 -11.45 30.09 11.61
CA PHE A 393 -12.85 30.17 11.17
C PHE A 393 -13.36 31.62 11.13
N TRP A 394 -12.90 32.48 12.06
CA TRP A 394 -13.23 33.91 12.05
C TRP A 394 -12.42 34.74 11.04
N LEU A 395 -11.17 34.38 10.75
CA LEU A 395 -10.35 35.06 9.74
C LEU A 395 -10.81 34.82 8.29
N HIS A 396 -11.52 33.72 8.02
CA HIS A 396 -12.07 33.42 6.70
C HIS A 396 -13.47 34.00 6.43
N TYR A 397 -14.12 34.58 7.45
CA TYR A 397 -15.43 35.22 7.30
C TYR A 397 -15.37 36.76 7.26
N TRP A 398 -14.16 37.35 7.34
CA TRP A 398 -13.95 38.80 7.39
C TRP A 398 -12.78 39.32 6.53
N PHE A 399 -12.39 38.59 5.48
CA PHE A 399 -11.57 39.12 4.38
C PHE A 399 -12.00 38.58 3.02
#